data_AF-A0A359KQV2-F1
#
_entry.id   AF-A0A359KQV2-F1
#
_cell.length_a   1.000
_cell.length_b   1.000
_cell.length_c   1.000
_cell.angle_alpha   90.00
_cell.angle_beta   90.00
_cell.angle_gamma   90.00
#
_symmetry.space_group_name_H-M   'P 1'
#
loop_
_entity.id
_entity.type
_entity.pdbx_description
1 polymer ?
#
loop_
_entity_poly.entity_id
_entity_poly.type
_entity_poly.pdbx_seq_one_letter_code
_entity_poly.pdbx_strand_id
1 'polypeptide(L)'
;DLVGWFEQFAKDSHYPFTVQNQLNSHSDHYPFVLRGIPNGTLNARDSTAGMIGRGWGHTEADTFDKIHLRGLQMSAALVARVALAVANAEDWPAARLSEDDTRDLLKRNNLLERAERAGRFPAKQA
;
A
#
# COMPACT_ATOMS: atom_id res chain seq x y z
N ASP A 1 -6.13 -9.35 -12.38
CA ASP A 1 -6.32 -8.27 -11.38
C ASP A 1 -4.98 -7.95 -10.72
N LEU A 2 -4.90 -6.88 -9.92
CA LEU A 2 -3.66 -6.45 -9.27
C LEU A 2 -3.07 -7.48 -8.31
N VAL A 3 -3.90 -8.19 -7.53
CA VAL A 3 -3.43 -9.16 -6.54
C VAL A 3 -2.75 -10.31 -7.26
N GLY A 4 -3.42 -10.90 -8.25
CA GLY A 4 -2.86 -11.99 -9.05
C GLY A 4 -1.57 -11.59 -9.78
N TRP A 5 -1.46 -10.35 -10.25
CA TRP A 5 -0.24 -9.85 -10.89
C TRP A 5 0.95 -9.81 -9.92
N PHE A 6 0.76 -9.29 -8.70
CA PHE A 6 1.82 -9.25 -7.70
C PHE A 6 2.19 -10.65 -7.17
N GLU A 7 1.22 -11.55 -7.03
CA GLU A 7 1.49 -12.95 -6.66
C GLU A 7 2.28 -13.69 -7.73
N GLN A 8 1.98 -13.44 -9.00
CA GLN A 8 2.75 -14.00 -10.11
C GLN A 8 4.17 -13.40 -10.16
N PHE A 9 4.30 -12.08 -9.99
CA PHE A 9 5.60 -11.42 -9.89
C PHE A 9 6.45 -11.99 -8.74
N ALA A 10 5.86 -12.29 -7.58
CA ALA A 10 6.58 -12.93 -6.46
C ALA A 10 7.15 -14.31 -6.85
N LYS A 11 6.41 -15.10 -7.63
CA LYS A 11 6.84 -16.41 -8.15
C LYS A 11 7.97 -16.26 -9.16
N ASP A 12 7.79 -15.42 -10.18
CA ASP A 12 8.73 -15.26 -11.30
C ASP A 12 10.04 -14.61 -10.86
N SER A 13 9.97 -13.69 -9.88
CA SER A 13 11.14 -13.01 -9.32
C SER A 13 11.94 -13.88 -8.36
N HIS A 14 11.43 -15.07 -8.01
CA HIS A 14 11.94 -15.96 -6.96
C HIS A 14 12.18 -15.23 -5.63
N TYR A 15 11.34 -14.25 -5.32
CA TYR A 15 11.45 -13.45 -4.10
C TYR A 15 10.11 -13.42 -3.35
N PRO A 16 9.97 -14.22 -2.27
CA PRO A 16 8.69 -14.37 -1.60
C PRO A 16 8.32 -13.12 -0.79
N PHE A 17 7.16 -12.55 -1.08
CA PHE A 17 6.50 -11.56 -0.24
C PHE A 17 4.99 -11.80 -0.22
N THR A 18 4.33 -11.34 0.85
CA THR A 18 2.88 -11.50 1.01
C THR A 18 2.16 -10.33 0.36
N VAL A 19 1.19 -10.63 -0.49
CA VAL A 19 0.27 -9.64 -1.04
C VAL A 19 -0.95 -9.55 -0.12
N GLN A 20 -1.31 -8.33 0.29
CA GLN A 20 -2.52 -8.08 1.08
C GLN A 20 -3.43 -7.13 0.30
N ASN A 21 -4.69 -7.54 0.12
CA ASN A 21 -5.72 -6.72 -0.50
C ASN A 21 -6.50 -5.96 0.59
N GLN A 22 -5.90 -4.90 1.11
CA GLN A 22 -6.47 -4.10 2.18
C GLN A 22 -6.30 -2.61 1.88
N LEU A 23 -7.32 -1.83 2.23
CA LEU A 23 -7.30 -0.38 2.14
C LEU A 23 -7.33 0.22 3.54
N ASN A 24 -6.46 1.20 3.79
CA ASN A 24 -6.51 2.01 5.00
C ASN A 24 -6.28 3.49 4.67
N SER A 25 -6.49 4.37 5.65
CA SER A 25 -6.33 5.82 5.49
C SER A 25 -5.05 6.38 6.10
N HIS A 26 -4.11 5.50 6.46
CA HIS A 26 -2.88 5.85 7.16
C HIS A 26 -1.72 5.88 6.16
N SER A 27 -1.03 7.02 6.05
CA SER A 27 0.05 7.30 5.09
C SER A 27 -0.42 7.96 3.77
N ASP A 28 0.55 8.35 2.95
CA ASP A 28 0.40 9.27 1.81
C ASP A 28 -0.23 8.63 0.57
N HIS A 29 -0.46 7.32 0.60
CA HIS A 29 -1.17 6.62 -0.48
C HIS A 29 -2.67 6.94 -0.50
N TYR A 30 -3.26 7.31 0.64
CA TYR A 30 -4.70 7.47 0.77
C TYR A 30 -5.32 8.54 -0.15
N PRO A 31 -4.73 9.74 -0.33
CA PRO A 31 -5.24 10.74 -1.29
C PRO A 31 -5.34 10.24 -2.74
N PHE A 32 -4.50 9.28 -3.16
CA PHE A 32 -4.57 8.68 -4.49
C PHE A 32 -5.81 7.80 -4.64
N VAL A 33 -6.16 7.03 -3.61
CA VAL A 33 -7.39 6.22 -3.57
C VAL A 33 -8.62 7.10 -3.73
N LEU A 34 -8.67 8.25 -3.06
CA LEU A 34 -9.80 9.20 -3.16
C LEU A 34 -10.03 9.73 -4.59
N ARG A 35 -9.00 9.65 -5.44
CA ARG A 35 -9.06 10.02 -6.86
C ARG A 35 -9.24 8.82 -7.80
N GLY A 36 -9.48 7.63 -7.24
CA GLY A 36 -9.63 6.37 -7.97
C GLY A 36 -8.32 5.77 -8.48
N ILE A 37 -7.16 6.24 -8.02
CA ILE A 37 -5.86 5.75 -8.49
C ILE A 37 -5.45 4.52 -7.66
N PRO A 38 -5.30 3.32 -8.27
CA PRO A 38 -4.81 2.14 -7.57
C PRO A 38 -3.39 2.37 -7.04
N ASN A 39 -3.12 1.90 -5.83
CA ASN A 39 -1.83 2.04 -5.17
C ASN A 39 -1.59 0.86 -4.22
N GLY A 40 -0.37 0.79 -3.70
CA GLY A 40 0.04 -0.17 -2.70
C GLY A 40 1.10 0.41 -1.79
N THR A 41 1.29 -0.22 -0.64
CA THR A 41 2.36 0.11 0.29
C THR A 41 3.17 -1.14 0.61
N LEU A 42 4.46 -0.97 0.86
CA LEU A 42 5.31 -2.04 1.36
C LEU A 42 5.49 -1.85 2.86
N ASN A 43 5.24 -2.92 3.62
CA ASN A 43 5.47 -2.97 5.06
C ASN A 43 6.52 -4.03 5.37
N ALA A 44 7.30 -3.81 6.44
CA ALA A 44 8.22 -4.83 6.94
C ALA A 44 7.42 -6.03 7.47
N ARG A 45 7.92 -7.26 7.21
CA ARG A 45 7.26 -8.51 7.63
C ARG A 45 6.97 -8.57 9.13
N ASP A 46 7.85 -7.98 9.94
CA ASP A 46 7.84 -8.09 11.40
C ASP A 46 7.42 -6.78 12.08
N SER A 47 6.84 -5.81 11.36
CA SER A 47 6.58 -4.47 11.92
C SER A 47 5.72 -4.46 13.19
N THR A 48 4.99 -5.54 13.47
CA THR A 48 4.17 -5.69 14.67
C THR A 48 4.13 -7.12 15.24
N ALA A 49 4.92 -8.07 14.73
CA ALA A 49 4.84 -9.47 15.18
C ALA A 49 5.29 -9.59 16.65
N GLY A 50 4.33 -9.86 17.54
CA GLY A 50 4.55 -9.93 18.99
C GLY A 50 4.55 -8.57 19.71
N MET A 51 4.33 -7.46 19.02
CA MET A 51 4.24 -6.12 19.61
C MET A 51 2.78 -5.70 19.79
N ILE A 52 2.46 -5.06 20.91
CA ILE A 52 1.16 -4.43 21.12
C ILE A 52 1.14 -3.11 20.32
N GLY A 53 0.17 -2.93 19.41
CA GLY A 53 0.00 -1.69 18.65
C GLY A 53 1.00 -1.52 17.50
N ARG A 54 1.58 -0.32 17.35
CA ARG A 54 2.55 0.03 16.28
C ARG A 54 4.02 -0.23 16.67
N GLY A 55 4.24 -1.11 17.64
CA GLY A 55 5.57 -1.33 18.19
C GLY A 55 6.15 -0.07 18.83
N TRP A 56 7.35 0.33 18.39
CA TRP A 56 8.03 1.53 18.87
C TRP A 56 7.57 2.83 18.18
N GLY A 57 6.78 2.74 17.11
CA GLY A 57 6.38 3.91 16.33
C GLY A 57 5.64 4.96 17.16
N HIS A 58 6.03 6.22 17.00
CA HIS A 58 5.51 7.37 17.76
C HIS A 58 5.86 7.33 19.26
N THR A 59 6.98 6.70 19.63
CA THR A 59 7.54 6.76 20.98
C THR A 59 8.99 7.26 20.92
N GLU A 60 9.54 7.68 22.05
CA GLU A 60 10.96 8.04 22.15
C GLU A 60 11.89 6.85 21.87
N ALA A 61 11.36 5.62 21.89
CA ALA A 61 12.09 4.41 21.59
C ALA A 61 12.12 4.06 20.08
N ASP A 62 11.56 4.90 19.21
CA ASP A 62 11.67 4.76 17.75
C ASP A 62 13.08 5.16 17.26
N THR A 63 14.06 4.30 17.53
CA THR A 63 15.50 4.58 17.37
C THR A 63 16.21 3.57 16.47
N PHE A 64 17.35 3.98 15.89
CA PHE A 64 18.08 3.22 14.86
C PHE A 64 18.55 1.82 15.27
N ASP A 65 18.82 1.59 16.56
CA ASP A 65 19.26 0.29 17.09
C ASP A 65 18.24 -0.84 16.88
N LYS A 66 16.98 -0.51 16.57
CA LYS A 66 15.91 -1.49 16.28
C LYS A 66 15.76 -1.79 14.79
N ILE A 67 16.52 -1.12 13.92
CA ILE A 67 16.46 -1.34 12.48
C ILE A 67 17.35 -2.51 12.10
N HIS A 68 16.76 -3.50 11.43
CA HIS A 68 17.53 -4.56 10.80
C HIS A 68 18.08 -4.09 9.45
N LEU A 69 19.38 -3.80 9.36
CA LEU A 69 20.03 -3.26 8.16
C LEU A 69 19.75 -4.11 6.92
N ARG A 70 19.86 -5.45 7.04
CA ARG A 70 19.56 -6.35 5.93
C ARG A 70 18.09 -6.27 5.53
N GLY A 71 17.18 -6.10 6.48
CA GLY A 71 15.75 -5.90 6.19
C GLY A 71 15.51 -4.64 5.36
N LEU A 72 16.15 -3.53 5.73
CA LEU A 72 16.08 -2.26 4.98
C LEU A 72 16.62 -2.41 3.55
N GLN A 73 17.79 -3.02 3.39
CA GLN A 73 18.40 -3.29 2.07
C GLN A 73 17.49 -4.15 1.19
N MET A 74 16.91 -5.22 1.76
CA MET A 74 16.04 -6.13 1.02
C MET A 74 14.70 -5.48 0.65
N SER A 75 14.14 -4.62 1.52
CA SER A 75 12.97 -3.80 1.20
C SER A 75 13.26 -2.82 0.05
N ALA A 76 14.41 -2.13 0.09
CA ALA A 76 14.81 -1.22 -0.98
C ALA A 76 14.99 -1.96 -2.32
N ALA A 77 15.63 -3.12 -2.30
CA ALA A 77 15.78 -3.97 -3.47
C ALA A 77 14.42 -4.44 -4.02
N LEU A 78 13.48 -4.84 -3.16
CA LEU A 78 12.13 -5.22 -3.58
C LEU A 78 11.39 -4.06 -4.22
N VAL A 79 11.39 -2.87 -3.61
CA VAL A 79 10.73 -1.68 -4.17
C VAL A 79 11.29 -1.34 -5.54
N ALA A 80 12.62 -1.36 -5.71
CA ALA A 80 13.25 -1.10 -7.00
C ALA A 80 12.82 -2.13 -8.07
N ARG A 81 12.79 -3.42 -7.72
CA ARG A 81 12.35 -4.49 -8.64
C ARG A 81 10.88 -4.35 -9.02
N VAL A 82 10.02 -4.05 -8.06
CA VAL A 82 8.58 -3.80 -8.30
C VAL A 82 8.40 -2.59 -9.21
N ALA A 83 9.07 -1.47 -8.92
CA ALA A 83 8.96 -0.26 -9.74
C ALA A 83 9.36 -0.51 -11.19
N LEU A 84 10.45 -1.26 -11.40
CA LEU A 84 10.89 -1.64 -12.74
C LEU A 84 9.86 -2.56 -13.43
N ALA A 85 9.33 -3.55 -12.73
CA ALA A 85 8.35 -4.49 -13.29
C ALA A 85 7.03 -3.80 -13.66
N VAL A 86 6.54 -2.89 -12.81
CA VAL A 86 5.32 -2.11 -13.08
C VAL A 86 5.54 -1.16 -14.27
N ALA A 87 6.70 -0.50 -14.35
CA ALA A 87 7.00 0.43 -15.43
C ALA A 87 7.18 -0.24 -16.81
N ASN A 88 7.48 -1.54 -16.84
CA ASN A 88 7.70 -2.32 -18.07
C ASN A 88 6.62 -3.39 -18.30
N ALA A 89 5.52 -3.37 -17.55
CA ALA A 89 4.44 -4.33 -17.73
C ALA A 89 3.65 -4.02 -19.00
N GLU A 90 3.70 -4.92 -19.99
CA GLU A 90 2.89 -4.81 -21.21
C GLU A 90 1.39 -4.98 -20.89
N ASP A 91 1.05 -5.96 -20.06
CA ASP A 91 -0.33 -6.28 -19.66
C ASP A 91 -0.64 -5.80 -18.23
N TRP A 92 -0.48 -4.49 -17.97
CA TRP A 92 -0.76 -3.92 -16.65
C TRP A 92 -2.28 -3.95 -16.33
N PRO A 93 -2.74 -4.68 -15.28
CA PRO A 93 -4.16 -4.92 -15.06
C PRO A 93 -4.87 -3.79 -14.31
N ALA A 94 -4.17 -2.72 -13.92
CA ALA A 94 -4.77 -1.64 -13.14
C ALA A 94 -5.23 -0.49 -14.03
N ALA A 95 -6.43 0.00 -13.76
CA ALA A 95 -6.97 1.21 -14.35
C ALA A 95 -7.44 2.15 -13.23
N ARG A 96 -7.52 3.45 -13.55
CA ARG A 96 -8.15 4.42 -12.65
C ARG A 96 -9.63 4.06 -12.50
N LEU A 97 -10.09 3.94 -11.26
CA LEU A 97 -11.48 3.67 -10.91
C LEU A 97 -12.37 4.89 -11.21
N SER A 98 -13.63 4.62 -11.56
CA SER A 98 -14.66 5.65 -11.61
C SER A 98 -14.93 6.23 -10.22
N GLU A 99 -15.62 7.37 -10.14
CA GLU A 99 -16.02 7.92 -8.84
C GLU A 99 -16.96 6.96 -8.09
N ASP A 100 -17.88 6.30 -8.80
CA ASP A 100 -18.81 5.33 -8.22
C ASP A 100 -18.09 4.09 -7.70
N ASP A 101 -17.16 3.53 -8.48
CA ASP A 101 -16.33 2.40 -8.03
C ASP A 101 -15.45 2.79 -6.83
N THR A 102 -14.94 4.01 -6.82
CA THR A 102 -14.15 4.55 -5.70
C THR A 102 -15.03 4.72 -4.45
N ARG A 103 -16.25 5.24 -4.61
CA ARG A 103 -17.23 5.40 -3.53
C ARG A 103 -17.56 4.03 -2.92
N ASP A 104 -17.80 3.04 -3.75
CA ASP A 104 -18.06 1.67 -3.30
C ASP A 104 -16.86 1.05 -2.61
N LEU A 105 -15.65 1.25 -3.14
CA LEU A 105 -14.41 0.78 -2.50
C LEU A 105 -14.25 1.40 -1.10
N LEU A 106 -14.45 2.71 -0.98
CA LEU A 106 -14.38 3.40 0.31
C LEU A 106 -15.47 2.93 1.28
N LYS A 107 -16.69 2.69 0.79
CA LYS A 107 -17.81 2.19 1.59
C LYS A 107 -17.53 0.80 2.14
N ARG A 108 -17.08 -0.13 1.28
CA ARG A 108 -16.72 -1.51 1.66
C ARG A 108 -15.59 -1.58 2.69
N ASN A 109 -14.75 -0.55 2.78
CA ASN A 109 -13.65 -0.44 3.74
C ASN A 109 -13.96 0.49 4.94
N ASN A 110 -15.21 0.94 5.13
CA ASN A 110 -15.61 1.86 6.21
C ASN A 110 -14.85 3.20 6.24
N LEU A 111 -14.48 3.72 5.06
CA LEU A 111 -13.71 4.96 4.90
C LEU A 111 -14.53 6.11 4.27
N LEU A 112 -15.68 5.80 3.66
CA LEU A 112 -16.47 6.77 2.90
C LEU A 112 -16.95 7.95 3.76
N GLU A 113 -17.67 7.67 4.85
CA GLU A 113 -18.24 8.71 5.72
C GLU A 113 -17.16 9.65 6.27
N ARG A 114 -16.00 9.08 6.67
CA ARG A 114 -14.86 9.85 7.14
C ARG A 114 -14.30 10.77 6.04
N ALA A 115 -14.20 10.28 4.80
CA ALA A 115 -13.70 11.06 3.67
C ALA A 115 -14.64 12.20 3.29
N GLU A 116 -15.95 11.95 3.29
CA GLU A 116 -16.99 12.94 3.01
C GLU A 116 -17.06 14.01 4.10
N ARG A 117 -17.07 13.61 5.39
CA ARG A 117 -17.06 14.55 6.52
C ARG A 117 -15.82 15.44 6.53
N ALA A 118 -14.68 14.92 6.06
CA ALA A 118 -13.46 15.70 5.92
C ALA A 118 -13.43 16.58 4.66
N GLY A 119 -14.47 16.54 3.81
CA GLY A 119 -14.53 17.27 2.54
C GLY A 119 -13.49 16.82 1.51
N ARG A 120 -12.99 15.58 1.63
CA ARG A 120 -11.94 15.02 0.77
C ARG A 120 -12.49 14.10 -0.33
N PHE A 121 -13.72 13.65 -0.19
CA PHE A 121 -14.43 12.87 -1.20
C PHE A 121 -15.83 13.47 -1.48
N PRO A 122 -16.25 13.60 -2.75
CA PRO A 122 -15.47 13.33 -3.97
C PRO A 122 -14.25 14.25 -4.07
N ALA A 123 -13.14 13.72 -4.59
CA ALA A 123 -11.91 14.48 -4.68
C ALA A 123 -12.06 15.62 -5.68
N LYS A 124 -11.78 16.85 -5.25
CA LYS A 124 -11.77 18.01 -6.16
C LYS A 124 -10.75 17.80 -7.28
N GLN A 125 -11.13 18.13 -8.50
CA GLN A 125 -10.20 18.22 -9.63
C GLN A 125 -9.12 19.26 -9.28
N ALA A 126 -7.86 18.93 -9.58
CA ALA A 126 -6.73 19.82 -9.37
C ALA A 126 -6.64 20.86 -10.49
#